data_AF-A0A1T1GY15-F1
#
_entry.id   AF-A0A1T1GY15-F1
#
_cell.length_a   1.000
_cell.length_b   1.000
_cell.length_c   1.000
_cell.angle_alpha   90.00
_cell.angle_beta   90.00
_cell.angle_gamma   90.00
#
_symmetry.space_group_name_H-M   'P 1'
#
loop_
_entity.id
_entity.type
_entity.pdbx_description
1 polymer ?
#
loop_
_entity_poly.entity_id
_entity_poly.type
_entity_poly.pdbx_seq_one_letter_code
_entity_poly.pdbx_strand_id
1 'polypeptide(L)'
;MKIKRGFFILFLGMNTVVHAQEDLSLNSNRDVIEKMPLISLQPMLDFCRDRQPQMNTELDQAYQAAKLKLIAAVQAARFNGVEPLKAKDVDQPVDAQFKQQLQGMLEGMSKSLQPVNAATFCPAFIEKLNHFDQAQFQRTVELQYQKYLEQAQPKE
;
A
#
# COMPACT_ATOMS: atom_id res chain seq x y z
N MET A 1 -16.19 -36.60 -42.53
CA MET A 1 -15.07 -37.01 -41.64
C MET A 1 -13.75 -36.48 -42.20
N LYS A 2 -13.20 -35.41 -41.62
CA LYS A 2 -11.77 -35.24 -41.26
C LYS A 2 -11.55 -33.81 -40.75
N ILE A 3 -10.92 -33.77 -39.60
CA ILE A 3 -10.73 -32.65 -38.69
C ILE A 3 -9.30 -32.11 -38.87
N LYS A 4 -9.16 -30.79 -38.70
CA LYS A 4 -7.95 -29.99 -38.32
C LYS A 4 -6.80 -29.84 -39.31
N ARG A 5 -6.44 -28.56 -39.50
CA ARG A 5 -5.18 -27.89 -39.13
C ARG A 5 -5.45 -26.39 -39.37
N GLY A 6 -5.57 -25.51 -38.38
CA GLY A 6 -4.72 -25.32 -37.21
C GLY A 6 -4.20 -23.87 -37.30
N PHE A 7 -5.10 -22.91 -37.07
CA PHE A 7 -4.73 -21.48 -36.95
C PHE A 7 -4.08 -21.31 -35.57
N PHE A 8 -2.76 -21.48 -35.51
CA PHE A 8 -1.98 -21.20 -34.31
C PHE A 8 -1.39 -19.79 -34.50
N ILE A 9 -2.17 -18.76 -34.18
CA ILE A 9 -1.62 -17.42 -33.98
C ILE A 9 -0.95 -17.44 -32.61
N LEU A 10 0.37 -17.55 -32.64
CA LEU A 10 1.26 -17.28 -31.51
C LEU A 10 1.11 -15.79 -31.13
N PHE A 11 0.21 -15.50 -30.18
CA PHE A 11 0.26 -14.29 -29.37
C PHE A 11 1.40 -14.45 -28.36
N LEU A 12 2.64 -14.27 -28.82
CA LEU A 12 3.78 -13.95 -27.96
C LEU A 12 4.02 -12.45 -28.13
N GLY A 13 3.82 -11.67 -27.06
CA GLY A 13 4.31 -10.29 -27.04
C GLY A 13 3.54 -9.25 -26.25
N MET A 14 2.48 -9.60 -25.51
CA MET A 14 1.90 -8.66 -24.53
C MET A 14 2.07 -9.17 -23.10
N ASN A 15 3.33 -9.31 -22.68
CA ASN A 15 3.70 -9.11 -21.27
C ASN A 15 3.74 -7.61 -20.98
N THR A 16 2.69 -6.89 -21.31
CA THR A 16 2.26 -5.82 -20.42
C THR A 16 1.28 -6.50 -19.50
N VAL A 17 1.81 -7.11 -18.43
CA VAL A 17 1.05 -7.12 -17.18
C VAL A 17 0.77 -5.64 -16.98
N VAL A 18 -0.41 -5.20 -17.41
CA VAL A 18 -0.94 -3.91 -17.07
C VAL A 18 -1.11 -4.03 -15.58
N HIS A 19 -0.05 -3.68 -14.84
CA HIS A 19 -0.14 -3.43 -13.42
C HIS A 19 -1.28 -2.43 -13.34
N ALA A 20 -2.43 -2.87 -12.85
CA ALA A 20 -3.54 -1.97 -12.56
C ALA A 20 -2.94 -0.99 -11.55
N GLN A 21 -2.48 0.15 -12.04
CA GLN A 21 -1.78 1.13 -11.25
C GLN A 21 -2.84 1.66 -10.32
N GLU A 22 -2.79 1.16 -9.08
CA GLU A 22 -3.74 1.51 -8.06
C GLU A 22 -3.78 3.03 -7.94
N ASP A 23 -4.98 3.61 -7.96
CA ASP A 23 -5.12 5.05 -7.81
C ASP A 23 -4.85 5.45 -6.36
N LEU A 24 -3.56 5.66 -6.10
CA LEU A 24 -3.02 6.14 -4.84
C LEU A 24 -2.98 7.68 -4.77
N SER A 25 -3.69 8.38 -5.66
CA SER A 25 -3.82 9.83 -5.56
C SER A 25 -4.53 10.21 -4.25
N LEU A 26 -3.97 11.24 -3.60
CA LEU A 26 -4.49 11.80 -2.35
C LEU A 26 -5.24 13.10 -2.68
N ASN A 27 -6.56 13.04 -2.76
CA ASN A 27 -7.38 14.21 -3.07
C ASN A 27 -7.98 14.81 -1.80
N SER A 28 -8.35 13.96 -0.85
CA SER A 28 -8.98 14.32 0.43
C SER A 28 -8.24 13.75 1.63
N ASN A 29 -8.47 14.30 2.82
CA ASN A 29 -7.92 13.75 4.06
C ASN A 29 -8.39 12.30 4.31
N ARG A 30 -9.57 11.92 3.81
CA ARG A 30 -10.04 10.53 3.77
C ARG A 30 -9.10 9.63 2.97
N ASP A 31 -8.65 10.08 1.80
CA ASP A 31 -7.68 9.32 1.00
C ASP A 31 -6.37 9.11 1.79
N VAL A 32 -5.96 10.08 2.61
CA VAL A 32 -4.77 9.92 3.47
C VAL A 32 -4.99 8.77 4.45
N ILE A 33 -6.12 8.76 5.15
CA ILE A 33 -6.41 7.70 6.12
C ILE A 33 -6.45 6.33 5.43
N GLU A 34 -7.18 6.22 4.32
CA GLU A 34 -7.45 4.94 3.65
C GLU A 34 -6.27 4.40 2.84
N LYS A 35 -5.51 5.29 2.18
CA LYS A 35 -4.48 4.89 1.20
C LYS A 35 -3.06 4.96 1.74
N MET A 36 -2.78 5.69 2.82
CA MET A 36 -1.41 5.82 3.35
C MET A 36 -0.72 4.48 3.64
N PRO A 37 -1.39 3.46 4.21
CA PRO A 37 -0.76 2.16 4.40
C PRO A 37 -0.31 1.53 3.07
N LEU A 38 -1.07 1.70 1.99
CA LEU A 38 -0.72 1.18 0.66
C LEU A 38 0.39 2.01 0.00
N ILE A 39 0.35 3.33 0.16
CA ILE A 39 1.37 4.27 -0.33
C ILE A 39 2.72 3.97 0.31
N SER A 40 2.75 3.74 1.62
CA SER A 40 3.99 3.46 2.35
C SER A 40 4.63 2.11 1.99
N LEU A 41 3.89 1.19 1.36
CA LEU A 41 4.42 -0.06 0.83
C LEU A 41 5.09 0.11 -0.55
N GLN A 42 4.75 1.15 -1.32
CA GLN A 42 5.21 1.30 -2.71
C GLN A 42 6.75 1.24 -2.85
N PRO A 43 7.56 1.92 -2.01
CA PRO A 43 9.02 1.83 -2.13
C PRO A 43 9.56 0.39 -2.07
N MET A 44 8.97 -0.47 -1.22
CA MET A 44 9.38 -1.87 -1.07
C MET A 44 8.87 -2.74 -2.20
N LEU A 45 7.63 -2.50 -2.66
CA LEU A 45 7.04 -3.19 -3.81
C LEU A 45 7.84 -2.90 -5.08
N ASP A 46 8.11 -1.63 -5.35
CA ASP A 46 8.86 -1.19 -6.53
C ASP A 46 10.30 -1.70 -6.47
N PHE A 47 10.95 -1.62 -5.31
CA PHE A 47 12.27 -2.20 -5.11
C PHE A 47 12.32 -3.70 -5.45
N CYS A 48 11.34 -4.49 -5.00
CA CYS A 48 11.30 -5.91 -5.31
C CYS A 48 10.93 -6.21 -6.75
N ARG A 49 10.04 -5.43 -7.36
CA ARG A 49 9.70 -5.54 -8.79
C ARG A 49 10.92 -5.31 -9.68
N ASP A 50 11.71 -4.29 -9.33
CA ASP A 50 12.88 -3.89 -10.10
C ASP A 50 14.06 -4.85 -9.90
N ARG A 51 14.28 -5.31 -8.67
CA ARG A 51 15.50 -6.05 -8.29
C ARG A 51 15.35 -7.57 -8.31
N GLN A 52 14.14 -8.09 -8.21
CA GLN A 52 13.83 -9.54 -8.19
C GLN A 52 12.62 -9.85 -9.10
N PRO A 53 12.67 -9.49 -10.40
CA PRO A 53 11.51 -9.59 -11.30
C PRO A 53 10.95 -11.00 -11.44
N GLN A 54 11.77 -12.03 -11.23
CA GLN A 54 11.33 -13.43 -11.22
C GLN A 54 10.35 -13.77 -10.09
N MET A 55 10.28 -12.93 -9.05
CA MET A 55 9.35 -13.06 -7.93
C MET A 55 8.05 -12.26 -8.11
N ASN A 56 7.90 -11.50 -9.20
CA ASN A 56 6.78 -10.55 -9.36
C ASN A 56 5.40 -11.20 -9.26
N THR A 57 5.25 -12.44 -9.76
CA THR A 57 3.98 -13.17 -9.64
C THR A 57 3.63 -13.45 -8.18
N GLU A 58 4.60 -13.92 -7.38
CA GLU A 58 4.39 -14.21 -5.96
C GLU A 58 4.18 -12.91 -5.16
N LEU A 59 4.97 -11.88 -5.47
CA LEU A 59 4.86 -10.55 -4.87
C LEU A 59 3.47 -9.95 -5.09
N ASP A 60 2.98 -9.95 -6.33
CA ASP A 60 1.68 -9.38 -6.65
C ASP A 60 0.55 -10.19 -5.99
N GLN A 61 0.64 -11.52 -5.92
CA GLN A 61 -0.34 -12.34 -5.20
C GLN A 61 -0.38 -12.02 -3.70
N ALA A 62 0.79 -11.97 -3.06
CA ALA A 62 0.93 -11.62 -1.65
C ALA A 62 0.42 -10.21 -1.38
N TYR A 63 0.76 -9.25 -2.25
CA TYR A 63 0.29 -7.88 -2.17
C TYR A 63 -1.23 -7.78 -2.28
N GLN A 64 -1.86 -8.45 -3.25
CA GLN A 64 -3.32 -8.40 -3.39
C GLN A 64 -4.04 -8.96 -2.15
N ALA A 65 -3.54 -10.06 -1.58
CA ALA A 65 -4.09 -10.62 -0.35
C ALA A 65 -3.92 -9.67 0.85
N ALA A 66 -2.74 -9.07 1.00
CA ALA A 66 -2.46 -8.12 2.08
C ALA A 66 -3.24 -6.81 1.94
N LYS A 67 -3.35 -6.28 0.71
CA LYS A 67 -4.08 -5.04 0.39
C LYS A 67 -5.53 -5.10 0.86
N LEU A 68 -6.24 -6.19 0.57
CA LEU A 68 -7.62 -6.36 1.00
C LEU A 68 -7.75 -6.30 2.54
N LYS A 69 -6.82 -6.94 3.25
CA LYS A 69 -6.76 -6.91 4.71
C LYS A 69 -6.39 -5.53 5.26
N LEU A 70 -5.44 -4.83 4.63
CA LEU A 70 -5.02 -3.48 5.01
C LEU A 70 -6.20 -2.50 4.92
N ILE A 71 -6.88 -2.48 3.77
CA ILE A 71 -8.06 -1.62 3.57
C ILE A 71 -9.15 -1.95 4.59
N ALA A 72 -9.45 -3.25 4.77
CA ALA A 72 -10.46 -3.68 5.73
C ALA A 72 -10.09 -3.29 7.18
N ALA A 73 -8.81 -3.38 7.57
CA ALA A 73 -8.34 -2.98 8.89
C ALA A 73 -8.48 -1.48 9.13
N VAL A 74 -8.13 -0.64 8.14
CA VAL A 74 -8.27 0.82 8.26
C VAL A 74 -9.74 1.22 8.37
N GLN A 75 -10.62 0.61 7.56
CA GLN A 75 -12.05 0.89 7.59
C GLN A 75 -12.72 0.39 8.88
N ALA A 76 -12.25 -0.73 9.43
CA ALA A 76 -12.77 -1.30 10.66
C ALA A 76 -12.20 -0.63 11.93
N ALA A 77 -11.06 0.06 11.81
CA ALA A 77 -10.42 0.73 12.92
C ALA A 77 -11.39 1.71 13.58
N ARG A 78 -11.67 1.48 14.86
CA ARG A 78 -12.57 2.35 15.62
C ARG A 78 -11.77 3.48 16.22
N PHE A 79 -12.00 4.68 15.69
CA PHE A 79 -11.47 5.93 16.23
C PHE A 79 -12.23 6.35 17.51
N ASN A 80 -12.22 5.48 18.53
CA ASN A 80 -12.95 5.64 19.78
C ASN A 80 -12.55 6.96 20.47
N GLY A 81 -13.51 7.89 20.61
CA GLY A 81 -13.32 9.13 21.36
C GLY A 81 -13.06 10.38 20.52
N VAL A 82 -13.05 10.26 19.20
CA VAL A 82 -13.11 11.44 18.31
C VAL A 82 -14.58 11.66 18.00
N GLU A 83 -15.07 12.90 18.17
CA GLU A 83 -16.25 13.33 17.40
C GLU A 83 -16.06 12.76 16.00
N PRO A 84 -17.01 11.98 15.43
CA PRO A 84 -16.80 11.31 14.15
C PRO A 84 -16.14 12.31 13.24
N LEU A 85 -14.90 12.04 12.79
CA LEU A 85 -14.10 12.92 11.93
C LEU A 85 -15.09 13.60 11.01
N LYS A 86 -15.42 14.88 11.29
CA LYS A 86 -16.68 15.41 10.76
C LYS A 86 -16.56 15.27 9.26
N ALA A 87 -17.58 14.81 8.54
CA ALA A 87 -17.44 14.53 7.10
C ALA A 87 -16.77 15.71 6.37
N LYS A 88 -17.13 16.94 6.81
CA LYS A 88 -16.52 18.22 6.40
C LYS A 88 -15.01 18.39 6.61
N ASP A 89 -14.36 17.61 7.47
CA ASP A 89 -12.94 17.66 7.84
C ASP A 89 -12.14 16.57 7.09
N VAL A 90 -12.73 15.39 6.88
CA VAL A 90 -12.12 14.31 6.08
C VAL A 90 -12.29 14.49 4.58
N ASP A 91 -13.33 15.18 4.16
CA ASP A 91 -13.57 15.47 2.73
C ASP A 91 -12.84 16.75 2.26
N GLN A 92 -12.08 17.41 3.15
CA GLN A 92 -11.22 18.55 2.78
C GLN A 92 -10.07 18.12 1.89
N PRO A 93 -9.62 19.00 0.97
CA PRO A 93 -8.46 18.72 0.15
C PRO A 93 -7.22 18.52 1.02
N VAL A 94 -6.39 17.56 0.63
CA VAL A 94 -5.10 17.35 1.27
C VAL A 94 -4.19 18.55 1.00
N ASP A 95 -3.59 19.07 2.06
CA ASP A 95 -2.64 20.16 2.01
C ASP A 95 -1.47 19.86 1.04
N ALA A 96 -1.09 20.86 0.24
CA ALA A 96 -0.06 20.71 -0.78
C ALA A 96 1.33 20.48 -0.16
N GLN A 97 1.63 21.10 0.98
CA GLN A 97 2.89 20.89 1.68
C GLN A 97 2.96 19.47 2.24
N PHE A 98 1.87 18.93 2.76
CA PHE A 98 1.81 17.52 3.16
C PHE A 98 2.14 16.57 2.00
N LYS A 99 1.57 16.79 0.80
CA LYS A 99 1.89 15.96 -0.38
C LYS A 99 3.38 16.00 -0.74
N GLN A 100 4.00 17.19 -0.69
CA GLN A 100 5.42 17.35 -0.94
C GLN A 100 6.28 16.64 0.11
N GLN A 101 5.93 16.76 1.39
CA GLN A 101 6.62 16.07 2.48
C GLN A 101 6.51 14.55 2.36
N LEU A 102 5.32 14.04 2.03
CA LEU A 102 5.09 12.63 1.78
C LEU A 102 5.97 12.13 0.61
N GLN A 103 6.00 12.85 -0.51
CA GLN A 103 6.85 12.50 -1.63
C GLN A 103 8.33 12.43 -1.21
N GLY A 104 8.82 13.45 -0.49
CA GLY A 104 10.20 13.46 0.03
C GLY A 104 10.50 12.27 0.96
N MET A 105 9.54 11.88 1.79
CA MET A 105 9.65 10.70 2.66
C MET A 105 9.74 9.41 1.83
N LEU A 106 8.87 9.23 0.83
CA LEU A 106 8.86 8.05 -0.04
C LEU A 106 10.15 7.95 -0.85
N GLU A 107 10.65 9.06 -1.39
CA GLU A 107 11.94 9.11 -2.07
C GLU A 107 13.10 8.75 -1.12
N GLY A 108 13.04 9.22 0.13
CA GLY A 108 13.99 8.87 1.18
C GLY A 108 13.98 7.36 1.48
N MET A 109 12.80 6.75 1.58
CA MET A 109 12.63 5.30 1.75
C MET A 109 13.17 4.53 0.55
N SER A 110 12.86 4.95 -0.68
CA SER A 110 13.39 4.29 -1.88
C SER A 110 14.92 4.38 -1.95
N LYS A 111 15.51 5.52 -1.56
CA LYS A 111 16.96 5.68 -1.47
C LYS A 111 17.58 4.78 -0.40
N SER A 112 16.94 4.64 0.77
CA SER A 112 17.45 3.79 1.85
C SER A 112 17.39 2.29 1.51
N LEU A 113 16.55 1.88 0.57
CA LEU A 113 16.49 0.51 0.05
C LEU A 113 17.60 0.21 -0.97
N GLN A 114 18.22 1.20 -1.61
CA GLN A 114 19.27 0.97 -2.63
C GLN A 114 20.43 0.05 -2.19
N PRO A 115 20.99 0.19 -0.97
CA PRO A 115 22.07 -0.70 -0.52
C PRO A 115 21.57 -2.06 0.01
N VAL A 116 20.26 -2.28 0.11
CA VAL A 116 19.70 -3.51 0.69
C VAL A 116 19.89 -4.69 -0.27
N ASN A 117 20.23 -5.86 0.28
CA ASN A 117 20.29 -7.09 -0.52
C ASN A 117 18.88 -7.59 -0.85
N ALA A 118 18.47 -7.40 -2.11
CA ALA A 118 17.15 -7.80 -2.59
C ALA A 118 16.89 -9.31 -2.49
N ALA A 119 17.92 -10.16 -2.63
CA ALA A 119 17.76 -11.62 -2.57
C ALA A 119 17.39 -12.11 -1.16
N THR A 120 17.70 -11.33 -0.12
CA THR A 120 17.29 -11.61 1.26
C THR A 120 16.01 -10.85 1.61
N PHE A 121 15.92 -9.59 1.18
CA PHE A 121 14.82 -8.72 1.55
C PHE A 121 13.49 -9.12 0.92
N CYS A 122 13.45 -9.38 -0.40
CA CYS A 122 12.20 -9.59 -1.11
C CYS A 122 11.45 -10.87 -0.68
N PRO A 123 12.11 -12.03 -0.49
CA PRO A 123 11.43 -13.18 0.09
C PRO A 123 10.83 -12.91 1.47
N ALA A 124 11.58 -12.26 2.37
CA ALA A 124 11.10 -11.91 3.69
C ALA A 124 9.94 -10.89 3.65
N PHE A 125 9.96 -9.97 2.69
CA PHE A 125 8.88 -9.01 2.50
C PHE A 125 7.60 -9.71 2.00
N ILE A 126 7.72 -10.61 1.02
CA ILE A 126 6.60 -11.43 0.52
C ILE A 126 6.02 -12.29 1.65
N GLU A 127 6.87 -12.93 2.45
CA GLU A 127 6.44 -13.72 3.60
C GLU A 127 5.64 -12.87 4.60
N LYS A 128 6.07 -11.63 4.89
CA LYS A 128 5.32 -10.70 5.74
C LYS A 128 3.98 -10.30 5.15
N LEU A 129 3.89 -10.08 3.84
CA LEU A 129 2.62 -9.78 3.16
C LEU A 129 1.65 -10.98 3.26
N ASN A 130 2.14 -12.19 3.02
CA ASN A 130 1.34 -13.41 3.13
C ASN A 130 0.79 -13.64 4.54
N HIS A 131 1.61 -13.36 5.55
CA HIS A 131 1.25 -13.50 6.97
C HIS A 131 0.76 -12.18 7.59
N PHE A 132 0.27 -11.25 6.79
CA PHE A 132 -0.24 -9.98 7.29
C PHE A 132 -1.38 -10.21 8.29
N ASP A 133 -1.16 -9.75 9.53
CA ASP A 133 -2.11 -9.80 10.63
C ASP A 133 -2.98 -8.53 10.62
N GLN A 134 -4.20 -8.71 10.12
CA GLN A 134 -5.21 -7.65 10.05
C GLN A 134 -5.55 -7.08 11.43
N ALA A 135 -5.68 -7.93 12.45
CA ALA A 135 -6.13 -7.52 13.77
C ALA A 135 -5.04 -6.74 14.50
N GLN A 136 -3.78 -7.18 14.38
CA GLN A 136 -2.64 -6.44 14.93
C GLN A 136 -2.48 -5.08 14.25
N PHE A 137 -2.62 -5.03 12.93
CA PHE A 137 -2.53 -3.77 12.20
C PHE A 137 -3.65 -2.81 12.60
N GLN A 138 -4.90 -3.29 12.65
CA GLN A 138 -6.04 -2.48 13.11
C GLN A 138 -5.77 -1.87 14.49
N ARG A 139 -5.34 -2.66 15.47
CA ARG A 139 -5.00 -2.16 16.82
C ARG A 139 -3.89 -1.11 16.77
N THR A 140 -2.92 -1.27 15.89
CA THR A 140 -1.82 -0.31 15.73
C THR A 140 -2.33 1.03 15.20
N VAL A 141 -3.22 1.02 14.21
CA VAL A 141 -3.88 2.22 13.68
C VAL A 141 -4.68 2.92 14.78
N GLU A 142 -5.48 2.17 15.53
CA GLU A 142 -6.28 2.71 16.65
C GLU A 142 -5.38 3.36 17.72
N LEU A 143 -4.30 2.70 18.12
CA LEU A 143 -3.35 3.23 19.12
C LEU A 143 -2.59 4.46 18.63
N GLN A 144 -2.13 4.48 17.38
CA GLN A 144 -1.44 5.64 16.81
C GLN A 144 -2.35 6.86 16.80
N TYR A 145 -3.62 6.63 16.46
CA TYR A 145 -4.62 7.69 16.44
C TYR A 145 -4.94 8.20 17.86
N GLN A 146 -5.11 7.30 18.83
CA GLN A 146 -5.28 7.69 20.23
C GLN A 146 -4.13 8.57 20.74
N LYS A 147 -2.88 8.17 20.47
CA LYS A 147 -1.70 8.96 20.85
C LYS A 147 -1.68 10.34 20.21
N TYR A 148 -2.08 10.45 18.94
CA TYR A 148 -2.17 11.74 18.26
C TYR A 148 -3.16 12.68 18.96
N LEU A 149 -4.32 12.16 19.38
CA LEU A 149 -5.33 12.96 20.09
C LEU A 149 -4.86 13.41 21.46
N GLU A 150 -4.22 12.51 22.22
CA GLU A 150 -3.64 12.83 23.53
C GLU A 150 -2.58 13.94 23.42
N GLN A 151 -1.79 13.94 22.35
CA GLN A 151 -0.75 14.94 22.10
C GLN A 151 -1.30 16.27 21.56
N ALA A 152 -2.44 16.23 20.87
CA ALA A 152 -3.11 17.40 20.33
C ALA A 152 -3.96 18.16 21.37
N GLN A 153 -4.25 17.52 22.52
CA GLN A 153 -4.88 18.22 23.64
C GLN A 153 -3.87 19.24 24.22
N PRO A 154 -4.26 20.51 24.40
CA PRO A 154 -3.41 21.49 25.06
C PRO A 154 -3.05 20.94 26.45
N LYS A 155 -1.76 20.96 26.79
CA LYS A 155 -1.36 20.75 28.19
C LYS A 155 -1.99 21.89 29.01
N GLU A 156 -2.90 21.54 29.92
CA GLU A 156 -3.42 22.46 30.94
C GLU A 156 -2.29 23.06 31.79
#